data_AF-G7VBT8-F1
#
_entry.id   AF-G7VBT8-F1
#
_cell.length_a   1.000
_cell.length_b   1.000
_cell.length_c   1.000
_cell.angle_alpha   90.00
_cell.angle_beta   90.00
_cell.angle_gamma   90.00
#
_symmetry.space_group_name_H-M   'P 1'
#
loop_
_entity.id
_entity.type
_entity.pdbx_description
1 polymer ?
#
loop_
_entity_poly.entity_id
_entity_poly.type
_entity_poly.pdbx_seq_one_letter_code
_entity_poly.pdbx_strand_id
1 'polypeptide(L)'
;MSLDVAYLALGELEKILSQYDEKLKGIEDTWRAFTDSATKTKSSWDADLPRIKIRVDQLRNVVESLKKEQEVLLAKRELGLISDKDYESLSAELQKKIYEYQEKLDALSRKTAEIEMRVLYLWARALTRDYLAKFDLVELEKKIEDARAAGRIDEETYAKMKHEIDVMKHTWELLNLLSPSDKS
;
A
#
# COMPACT_ATOMS: atom_id res chain seq x y z
N MET A 1 38.35 23.01 47.07
CA MET A 1 37.14 22.25 47.46
C MET A 1 35.90 22.64 46.66
N SER A 2 35.35 23.87 46.73
CA SER A 2 34.14 24.20 45.94
C SER A 2 34.37 24.23 44.42
N LEU A 3 35.55 24.70 43.99
CA LEU A 3 35.95 24.73 42.58
C LEU A 3 36.09 23.30 42.02
N ASP A 4 36.70 22.39 42.78
CA ASP A 4 36.92 20.99 42.38
C ASP A 4 35.59 20.22 42.25
N VAL A 5 34.63 20.51 43.14
CA VAL A 5 33.26 19.96 43.06
C VAL A 5 32.53 20.49 41.82
N ALA A 6 32.69 21.77 41.49
CA ALA A 6 32.09 22.35 40.30
C ALA A 6 32.67 21.74 39.00
N TYR A 7 33.98 21.55 38.92
CA TYR A 7 34.63 20.90 37.77
C TYR A 7 34.18 19.44 37.60
N LEU A 8 34.04 18.70 38.70
CA LEU A 8 33.55 17.33 38.66
C LEU A 8 32.09 17.27 38.19
N ALA A 9 31.23 18.16 38.70
CA ALA A 9 29.83 18.26 38.27
C ALA A 9 29.70 18.66 36.78
N LEU A 10 30.56 19.55 36.29
CA LEU A 10 30.62 19.92 34.87
C LEU A 10 31.01 18.72 33.99
N GLY A 11 32.07 17.99 34.35
CA GLY A 11 32.50 16.81 33.59
C GLY A 11 31.46 15.69 33.57
N GLU A 12 30.74 15.49 34.68
CA GLU A 12 29.61 14.54 34.73
C GLU A 12 28.45 14.98 33.84
N LEU A 13 28.10 16.27 33.85
CA LEU A 13 27.05 16.82 33.00
C LEU A 13 27.41 16.70 31.51
N GLU A 14 28.62 17.08 31.11
CA GLU A 14 29.11 16.97 29.73
C GLU A 14 29.07 15.52 29.23
N LYS A 15 29.46 14.57 30.10
CA LYS A 15 29.38 13.15 29.78
C LYS A 15 27.94 12.68 29.57
N ILE A 16 27.01 13.09 30.44
CA ILE A 16 25.59 12.73 30.31
C ILE A 16 25.02 13.29 29.02
N LEU A 17 25.26 14.57 28.72
CA LEU A 17 24.78 15.23 27.51
C LEU A 17 25.34 14.56 26.25
N SER A 18 26.65 14.28 26.22
CA SER A 18 27.29 13.58 25.10
C SER A 18 26.68 12.20 24.84
N GLN A 19 26.33 11.45 25.91
CA GLN A 19 25.64 10.17 25.78
C GLN A 19 24.23 10.31 25.20
N TYR A 20 23.52 11.39 25.50
CA TYR A 20 22.21 11.66 24.90
C TYR A 20 22.35 12.08 23.43
N ASP A 21 23.34 12.91 23.07
CA ASP A 21 23.60 13.29 21.69
C ASP A 21 23.89 12.06 20.81
N GLU A 22 24.73 11.13 21.29
CA GLU A 22 25.01 9.88 20.59
C GLU A 22 23.74 9.02 20.43
N LYS A 23 22.90 8.92 21.47
CA LYS A 23 21.63 8.17 21.41
C LYS A 23 20.65 8.80 20.43
N LEU A 24 20.50 10.13 20.47
CA LEU A 24 19.61 10.87 19.56
C LEU A 24 20.05 10.69 18.12
N LYS A 25 21.35 10.83 17.84
CA LYS A 25 21.92 10.58 16.52
C LYS A 25 21.61 9.16 16.02
N GLY A 26 21.75 8.14 16.89
CA GLY A 26 21.40 6.77 16.54
C GLY A 26 19.91 6.57 16.22
N ILE A 27 19.02 7.27 16.93
CA ILE A 27 17.58 7.28 16.65
C ILE A 27 17.30 7.95 15.30
N GLU A 28 17.92 9.10 15.03
CA GLU A 28 17.77 9.84 13.78
C GLU A 28 18.27 9.05 12.56
N ASP A 29 19.41 8.38 12.68
CA ASP A 29 19.97 7.54 11.60
C ASP A 29 19.05 6.35 11.30
N THR A 30 18.54 5.70 12.36
CA THR A 30 17.59 4.58 12.22
C THR A 30 16.27 5.05 11.60
N TRP A 31 15.78 6.22 12.02
CA TRP A 31 14.58 6.83 11.47
C TRP A 31 14.75 7.15 9.98
N ARG A 32 15.87 7.75 9.59
CA ARG A 32 16.17 8.06 8.18
C ARG A 32 16.20 6.80 7.32
N ALA A 33 16.86 5.74 7.79
CA ALA A 33 16.88 4.47 7.08
C ALA A 33 15.47 3.87 6.93
N PHE A 34 14.63 3.99 7.96
CA PHE A 34 13.23 3.59 7.90
C PHE A 34 12.43 4.40 6.88
N THR A 35 12.54 5.73 6.89
CA THR A 35 11.79 6.61 5.98
C THR A 35 12.14 6.36 4.52
N ASP A 36 13.43 6.17 4.24
CA ASP A 36 13.94 5.90 2.88
C ASP A 36 13.44 4.55 2.38
N SER A 37 13.52 3.52 3.22
CA SER A 37 13.06 2.17 2.89
C SER A 37 11.55 2.14 2.61
N ALA A 38 10.75 2.72 3.50
CA ALA A 38 9.29 2.75 3.36
C ALA A 38 8.84 3.53 2.11
N THR A 39 9.45 4.69 1.84
CA THR A 39 9.14 5.50 0.65
C THR A 39 9.51 4.78 -0.65
N LYS A 40 10.67 4.12 -0.67
CA LYS A 40 11.10 3.31 -1.81
C LYS A 40 10.17 2.12 -2.04
N THR A 41 9.79 1.41 -0.98
CA THR A 41 8.85 0.29 -1.06
C THR A 41 7.48 0.75 -1.58
N LYS A 42 6.94 1.89 -1.12
CA LYS A 42 5.69 2.46 -1.67
C LYS A 42 5.81 2.75 -3.16
N SER A 43 6.90 3.40 -3.57
CA SER A 43 7.14 3.75 -4.97
C SER A 43 7.23 2.50 -5.85
N SER A 44 7.91 1.45 -5.39
CA SER A 44 7.97 0.16 -6.09
C SER A 44 6.60 -0.53 -6.14
N TRP A 45 5.85 -0.52 -5.05
CA TRP A 45 4.49 -1.07 -5.00
C TRP A 45 3.57 -0.38 -6.00
N ASP A 46 3.58 0.96 -6.04
CA ASP A 46 2.74 1.72 -6.98
C ASP A 46 3.12 1.46 -8.45
N ALA A 47 4.40 1.21 -8.74
CA ALA A 47 4.86 0.86 -10.09
C ALA A 47 4.45 -0.57 -10.50
N ASP A 48 4.43 -1.52 -9.57
CA ASP A 48 4.12 -2.92 -9.84
C ASP A 48 2.62 -3.22 -9.77
N LEU A 49 1.84 -2.48 -8.97
CA LEU A 49 0.42 -2.71 -8.74
C LEU A 49 -0.41 -2.79 -10.04
N PRO A 50 -0.23 -1.92 -11.06
CA PRO A 50 -0.95 -2.05 -12.32
C PRO A 50 -0.70 -3.40 -13.01
N ARG A 51 0.54 -3.90 -12.97
CA ARG A 51 0.91 -5.20 -13.55
C ARG A 51 0.26 -6.35 -12.76
N ILE A 52 0.21 -6.24 -11.44
CA ILE A 52 -0.47 -7.20 -10.57
C ILE A 52 -1.97 -7.24 -10.90
N LYS A 53 -2.63 -6.08 -10.97
CA LYS A 53 -4.06 -5.97 -11.34
C LYS A 53 -4.37 -6.63 -12.68
N ILE A 54 -3.56 -6.35 -13.71
CA ILE A 54 -3.70 -7.00 -15.03
C ILE A 54 -3.68 -8.53 -14.93
N ARG A 55 -2.77 -9.11 -14.12
CA ARG A 55 -2.70 -10.57 -13.97
C ARG A 55 -3.89 -11.13 -13.17
N VAL A 56 -4.36 -10.41 -12.16
CA VAL A 56 -5.58 -10.76 -11.41
C VAL A 56 -6.80 -10.76 -12.33
N ASP A 57 -6.95 -9.73 -13.17
CA ASP A 57 -8.06 -9.62 -14.11
C ASP A 57 -7.99 -10.69 -15.20
N GLN A 58 -6.79 -11.03 -15.69
CA GLN A 58 -6.61 -12.16 -16.61
C GLN A 58 -7.09 -13.48 -15.99
N LEU A 59 -6.74 -13.76 -14.74
CA LEU A 59 -7.22 -14.95 -14.02
C LEU A 59 -8.73 -14.93 -13.81
N ARG A 60 -9.29 -13.77 -13.47
CA ARG A 60 -10.75 -13.59 -13.34
C ARG A 60 -11.46 -13.90 -14.66
N ASN A 61 -10.97 -13.37 -15.77
CA ASN A 61 -11.52 -13.63 -17.10
C ASN A 61 -11.45 -15.11 -17.50
N VAL A 62 -10.38 -15.82 -17.11
CA VAL A 62 -10.27 -17.28 -17.32
C VAL A 62 -11.35 -18.02 -16.53
N VAL A 63 -11.55 -17.67 -15.26
CA VAL A 63 -12.61 -18.28 -14.43
C VAL A 63 -13.99 -18.01 -15.02
N GLU A 64 -14.28 -16.79 -15.45
CA GLU A 64 -15.54 -16.42 -16.10
C GLU A 64 -15.75 -17.18 -17.42
N SER A 65 -14.71 -17.32 -18.23
CA SER A 65 -14.77 -18.10 -19.46
C SER A 65 -15.10 -19.57 -19.20
N LEU A 66 -14.51 -20.17 -18.16
CA LEU A 66 -14.79 -21.57 -17.77
C LEU A 66 -16.23 -21.73 -17.25
N LYS A 67 -16.74 -20.76 -16.47
CA LYS A 67 -18.15 -20.75 -16.02
C LYS A 67 -19.10 -20.67 -17.21
N LYS A 68 -18.81 -19.84 -18.19
CA LYS A 68 -19.60 -19.75 -19.43
C LYS A 68 -19.54 -21.03 -20.25
N GLU A 69 -18.38 -21.69 -20.31
CA GLU A 69 -18.26 -22.99 -20.97
C GLU A 69 -19.12 -24.06 -20.28
N GLN A 70 -19.21 -24.02 -18.95
CA GLN A 70 -20.08 -24.89 -18.17
C GLN A 70 -21.58 -24.65 -18.48
N GLU A 71 -22.01 -23.39 -18.62
CA GLU A 71 -23.38 -23.05 -19.05
C GLU A 71 -23.68 -23.57 -20.46
N VAL A 72 -22.73 -23.42 -21.40
CA VAL A 72 -22.85 -23.96 -22.76
C VAL A 72 -22.94 -25.49 -22.75
N LEU A 73 -22.17 -26.16 -21.89
CA LEU A 73 -22.20 -27.61 -21.74
C LEU A 73 -23.57 -28.09 -21.23
N LEU A 74 -24.15 -27.37 -20.26
CA LEU A 74 -25.51 -27.65 -19.77
C LEU A 74 -26.55 -27.48 -20.88
N ALA A 75 -26.50 -26.39 -21.64
CA ALA A 75 -27.42 -26.16 -22.76
C ALA A 75 -27.31 -27.26 -23.84
N LYS A 76 -26.09 -27.72 -24.16
CA LYS A 76 -25.88 -28.84 -25.10
C LYS A 76 -26.53 -30.13 -24.61
N ARG A 77 -26.45 -30.42 -23.30
CA ARG A 77 -27.12 -31.58 -22.69
C ARG A 77 -28.64 -31.47 -22.81
N GLU A 78 -29.20 -30.31 -22.46
CA GLU A 78 -30.65 -30.07 -22.52
C GLU A 78 -31.21 -30.19 -23.94
N LEU A 79 -30.41 -29.83 -24.95
CA LEU A 79 -30.76 -29.99 -26.37
C LEU A 79 -30.51 -31.40 -26.92
N GLY A 80 -30.00 -32.34 -26.10
CA GLY A 80 -29.68 -33.70 -26.52
C GLY A 80 -28.48 -33.79 -27.48
N LEU A 81 -27.62 -32.76 -27.52
CA LEU A 81 -26.45 -32.70 -28.40
C LEU A 81 -25.24 -33.46 -27.83
N ILE A 82 -25.28 -33.81 -26.54
CA ILE A 82 -24.27 -34.63 -25.85
C ILE A 82 -24.96 -35.65 -24.95
N SER A 83 -24.27 -36.77 -24.67
CA SER A 83 -24.78 -37.77 -23.73
C SER A 83 -24.66 -37.31 -22.28
N ASP A 84 -25.48 -37.86 -21.39
CA ASP A 84 -25.38 -37.60 -19.94
C ASP A 84 -23.98 -37.97 -19.41
N LYS A 85 -23.40 -39.07 -19.90
CA LYS A 85 -22.07 -39.52 -19.50
C LYS A 85 -20.97 -38.54 -19.91
N ASP A 86 -21.03 -38.02 -21.13
CA ASP A 86 -20.05 -37.03 -21.60
C ASP A 86 -20.22 -35.70 -20.86
N TYR A 87 -21.47 -35.30 -20.58
CA TYR A 87 -21.77 -34.14 -19.76
C TYR A 87 -21.18 -34.27 -18.36
N GLU A 88 -21.40 -35.40 -17.67
CA GLU A 88 -20.89 -35.62 -16.31
C GLU A 88 -19.36 -35.53 -16.26
N SER A 89 -18.68 -36.20 -17.21
CA SER A 89 -17.21 -36.19 -17.27
C SER A 89 -16.66 -34.78 -17.53
N LEU A 90 -17.18 -34.07 -18.54
CA LEU A 90 -16.70 -32.74 -18.91
C LEU A 90 -17.06 -31.70 -17.84
N SER A 91 -18.26 -31.79 -17.25
CA SER A 91 -18.70 -30.90 -16.18
C SER A 91 -17.84 -31.08 -14.93
N ALA A 92 -17.49 -32.31 -14.56
CA ALA A 92 -16.61 -32.56 -13.41
C ALA A 92 -15.21 -31.97 -13.63
N GLU A 93 -14.65 -32.09 -14.83
CA GLU A 93 -13.36 -31.50 -15.17
C GLU A 93 -13.40 -29.96 -15.13
N LEU A 94 -14.43 -29.35 -15.72
CA LEU A 94 -14.62 -27.90 -15.71
C LEU A 94 -14.81 -27.38 -14.29
N GLN A 95 -15.65 -28.02 -13.47
CA GLN A 95 -15.87 -27.64 -12.07
C GLN A 95 -14.56 -27.70 -11.27
N LYS A 96 -13.75 -28.73 -11.47
CA LYS A 96 -12.44 -28.84 -10.82
C LYS A 96 -11.52 -27.68 -11.19
N LYS A 97 -11.44 -27.33 -12.49
CA LYS A 97 -10.63 -26.19 -12.97
C LYS A 97 -11.16 -24.85 -12.43
N ILE A 98 -12.47 -24.64 -12.47
CA ILE A 98 -13.11 -23.43 -11.92
C ILE A 98 -12.75 -23.28 -10.45
N TYR A 99 -12.89 -24.35 -9.66
CA TYR A 99 -12.56 -24.33 -8.24
C TYR A 99 -11.08 -24.00 -8.02
N GLU A 100 -10.16 -24.68 -8.72
CA GLU A 100 -8.72 -24.46 -8.58
C GLU A 100 -8.31 -23.02 -8.93
N TYR A 101 -8.80 -22.47 -10.04
CA TYR A 101 -8.47 -21.11 -10.44
C TYR A 101 -9.15 -20.05 -9.57
N GLN A 102 -10.38 -20.28 -9.11
CA GLN A 102 -11.07 -19.38 -8.19
C GLN A 102 -10.34 -19.32 -6.85
N GLU A 103 -9.94 -20.46 -6.28
CA GLU A 103 -9.20 -20.51 -5.02
C GLU A 103 -7.87 -19.74 -5.11
N LYS A 104 -7.12 -19.94 -6.21
CA LYS A 104 -5.87 -19.21 -6.48
C LYS A 104 -6.12 -17.71 -6.66
N LEU A 105 -7.15 -17.33 -7.38
CA LEU A 105 -7.54 -15.93 -7.58
C LEU A 105 -7.87 -15.26 -6.25
N ASP A 106 -8.63 -15.92 -5.39
CA ASP A 106 -9.03 -15.39 -4.08
C ASP A 106 -7.82 -15.29 -3.14
N ALA A 107 -6.90 -16.26 -3.17
CA ALA A 107 -5.67 -16.22 -2.40
C ALA A 107 -4.75 -15.06 -2.84
N LEU A 108 -4.54 -14.90 -4.15
CA LEU A 108 -3.70 -13.83 -4.69
C LEU A 108 -4.31 -12.45 -4.44
N SER A 109 -5.63 -12.31 -4.63
CA SER A 109 -6.33 -11.04 -4.37
C SER A 109 -6.22 -10.62 -2.90
N ARG A 110 -6.42 -11.56 -1.97
CA ARG A 110 -6.21 -11.32 -0.53
C ARG A 110 -4.76 -10.94 -0.23
N LYS A 111 -3.79 -11.60 -0.85
CA LYS A 111 -2.38 -11.30 -0.61
C LYS A 111 -1.99 -9.91 -1.11
N THR A 112 -2.51 -9.51 -2.27
CA THR A 112 -2.32 -8.16 -2.82
C THR A 112 -2.88 -7.11 -1.86
N ALA A 113 -4.11 -7.29 -1.36
CA ALA A 113 -4.71 -6.37 -0.41
C ALA A 113 -3.95 -6.30 0.93
N GLU A 114 -3.48 -7.44 1.45
CA GLU A 114 -2.65 -7.50 2.66
C GLU A 114 -1.34 -6.70 2.49
N ILE A 115 -0.66 -6.89 1.36
CA ILE A 115 0.58 -6.17 1.07
C ILE A 115 0.31 -4.68 0.92
N GLU A 116 -0.75 -4.29 0.19
CA GLU A 116 -1.13 -2.89 0.02
C GLU A 116 -1.37 -2.18 1.35
N MET A 117 -2.14 -2.78 2.25
CA MET A 117 -2.38 -2.24 3.59
C MET A 117 -1.07 -2.04 4.37
N ARG A 118 -0.16 -3.02 4.32
CA ARG A 118 1.13 -2.94 5.02
C ARG A 118 2.04 -1.87 4.43
N VAL A 119 2.08 -1.75 3.10
CA VAL A 119 2.85 -0.72 2.41
C VAL A 119 2.33 0.66 2.78
N LEU A 120 1.01 0.88 2.74
CA LEU A 120 0.38 2.14 3.12
C LEU A 120 0.64 2.50 4.59
N TYR A 121 0.50 1.53 5.50
CA TYR A 121 0.76 1.71 6.93
C TYR A 121 2.20 2.16 7.23
N LEU A 122 3.19 1.57 6.55
CA LEU A 122 4.60 1.90 6.74
C LEU A 122 4.94 3.24 6.08
N TRP A 123 4.44 3.48 4.88
CA TRP A 123 4.61 4.74 4.17
C TRP A 123 4.02 5.92 4.93
N ALA A 124 2.81 5.80 5.46
CA ALA A 124 2.16 6.86 6.24
C ALA A 124 2.99 7.25 7.48
N ARG A 125 3.64 6.28 8.13
CA ARG A 125 4.57 6.56 9.24
C ARG A 125 5.86 7.22 8.77
N ALA A 126 6.31 6.93 7.56
CA ALA A 126 7.53 7.48 7.00
C ALA A 126 7.39 8.91 6.48
N LEU A 127 6.18 9.48 6.47
CA LEU A 127 5.94 10.85 6.03
C LEU A 127 6.64 11.85 6.96
N THR A 128 7.50 12.68 6.37
CA THR A 128 8.22 13.75 7.06
C THR A 128 7.83 15.12 6.51
N ARG A 129 8.15 16.18 7.26
CA ARG A 129 7.92 17.55 6.83
C ARG A 129 8.68 17.86 5.53
N ASP A 130 9.95 17.49 5.45
CA ASP A 130 10.78 17.70 4.24
C ASP A 130 10.24 16.96 3.01
N TYR A 131 9.65 15.78 3.21
CA TYR A 131 9.02 15.04 2.12
C TYR A 131 7.73 15.74 1.67
N LEU A 132 6.84 16.06 2.61
CA LEU A 132 5.53 16.66 2.32
C LEU A 132 5.63 18.08 1.76
N ALA A 133 6.63 18.85 2.17
CA ALA A 133 6.89 20.21 1.67
C ALA A 133 7.19 20.28 0.17
N LYS A 134 7.51 19.13 -0.46
CA LYS A 134 7.73 19.03 -1.91
C LYS A 134 6.43 19.05 -2.72
N PHE A 135 5.28 18.92 -2.05
CA PHE A 135 3.98 18.78 -2.69
C PHE A 135 3.09 19.97 -2.34
N ASP A 136 2.46 20.56 -3.36
CA ASP A 136 1.26 21.36 -3.15
C ASP A 136 0.07 20.41 -3.02
N LEU A 137 -0.31 20.07 -1.78
CA LEU A 137 -1.37 19.10 -1.49
C LEU A 137 -2.75 19.57 -1.96
N VAL A 138 -2.97 20.90 -2.06
CA VAL A 138 -4.23 21.48 -2.54
C VAL A 138 -4.30 21.36 -4.06
N GLU A 139 -3.22 21.68 -4.75
CA GLU A 139 -3.13 21.52 -6.20
C GLU A 139 -3.22 20.04 -6.61
N LEU A 140 -2.56 19.16 -5.84
CA LEU A 140 -2.57 17.72 -6.09
C LEU A 140 -3.99 17.14 -5.96
N GLU A 141 -4.72 17.53 -4.92
CA GLU A 141 -6.13 17.13 -4.76
C GLU A 141 -6.98 17.60 -5.93
N LYS A 142 -6.86 18.88 -6.31
CA LYS A 142 -7.60 19.42 -7.45
C LYS A 142 -7.30 18.67 -8.75
N LYS A 143 -6.03 18.33 -9.00
CA LYS A 143 -5.64 17.54 -10.18
C LYS A 143 -6.33 16.18 -10.23
N ILE A 144 -6.54 15.54 -9.09
CA ILE A 144 -7.23 14.25 -9.00
C ILE A 144 -8.74 14.39 -9.20
N GLU A 145 -9.36 15.43 -8.63
CA GLU A 145 -10.77 15.75 -8.88
C GLU A 145 -11.02 16.03 -10.38
N ASP A 146 -10.17 16.84 -11.00
CA ASP A 146 -10.24 17.18 -12.43
C ASP A 146 -10.00 15.94 -13.32
N ALA A 147 -9.11 15.03 -12.91
CA ALA A 147 -8.87 13.78 -13.62
C ALA A 147 -10.09 12.85 -13.55
N ARG A 148 -10.74 12.73 -12.39
CA ARG A 148 -11.98 11.97 -12.22
C ARG A 148 -13.12 12.57 -13.04
N ALA A 149 -13.34 13.88 -12.94
CA ALA A 149 -14.38 14.59 -13.68
C ALA A 149 -14.21 14.45 -15.21
N ALA A 150 -12.97 14.39 -15.68
CA ALA A 150 -12.63 14.15 -17.09
C ALA A 150 -12.67 12.66 -17.50
N GLY A 151 -12.99 11.73 -16.59
CA GLY A 151 -13.02 10.29 -16.86
C GLY A 151 -11.64 9.69 -17.15
N ARG A 152 -10.54 10.36 -16.74
CA ARG A 152 -9.16 9.90 -16.96
C ARG A 152 -8.71 8.85 -15.94
N ILE A 153 -9.37 8.79 -14.80
CA ILE A 153 -9.17 7.78 -13.76
C ILE A 153 -10.51 7.17 -13.38
N ASP A 154 -10.51 5.89 -13.07
CA ASP A 154 -11.67 5.18 -12.55
C ASP A 154 -11.91 5.51 -11.06
N GLU A 155 -13.08 5.09 -10.55
CA GLU A 155 -13.50 5.36 -9.17
C GLU A 155 -12.58 4.75 -8.12
N GLU A 156 -12.04 3.55 -8.38
CA GLU A 156 -11.14 2.85 -7.45
C GLU A 156 -9.81 3.62 -7.34
N THR A 157 -9.25 4.00 -8.49
CA THR A 157 -8.03 4.81 -8.58
C THR A 157 -8.23 6.16 -7.90
N TYR A 158 -9.36 6.82 -8.13
CA TYR A 158 -9.71 8.08 -7.45
C TYR A 158 -9.78 7.92 -5.93
N ALA A 159 -10.54 6.94 -5.44
CA ALA A 159 -10.72 6.72 -4.00
C ALA A 159 -9.38 6.46 -3.30
N LYS A 160 -8.50 5.68 -3.94
CA LYS A 160 -7.14 5.42 -3.43
C LYS A 160 -6.30 6.70 -3.38
N MET A 161 -6.24 7.45 -4.47
CA MET A 161 -5.45 8.70 -4.53
C MET A 161 -5.96 9.73 -3.52
N LYS A 162 -7.28 9.86 -3.39
CA LYS A 162 -7.91 10.74 -2.40
C LYS A 162 -7.51 10.37 -0.98
N HIS A 163 -7.59 9.08 -0.65
CA HIS A 163 -7.18 8.58 0.66
C HIS A 163 -5.70 8.87 0.97
N GLU A 164 -4.80 8.66 0.01
CA GLU A 164 -3.38 8.97 0.18
C GLU A 164 -3.13 10.47 0.45
N ILE A 165 -3.83 11.35 -0.27
CA ILE A 165 -3.76 12.80 -0.04
C ILE A 165 -4.29 13.18 1.34
N ASP A 166 -5.40 12.59 1.76
CA ASP A 166 -5.97 12.85 3.07
C ASP A 166 -4.95 12.48 4.16
N VAL A 167 -4.31 11.31 4.06
CA VAL A 167 -3.23 10.92 4.98
C VAL A 167 -2.11 11.95 4.97
N MET A 168 -1.63 12.39 3.80
CA MET A 168 -0.58 13.40 3.68
C MET A 168 -0.95 14.72 4.36
N LYS A 169 -2.19 15.19 4.18
CA LYS A 169 -2.69 16.43 4.80
C LYS A 169 -2.77 16.34 6.31
N HIS A 170 -3.37 15.27 6.84
CA HIS A 170 -3.47 15.07 8.30
C HIS A 170 -2.08 14.96 8.94
N THR A 171 -1.14 14.25 8.29
CA THR A 171 0.24 14.16 8.78
C THR A 171 0.95 15.52 8.71
N TRP A 172 0.75 16.30 7.64
CA TRP A 172 1.31 17.65 7.51
C TRP A 172 0.85 18.57 8.65
N GLU A 173 -0.46 18.57 8.94
CA GLU A 173 -1.04 19.34 10.03
C GLU A 173 -0.43 18.93 11.38
N LEU A 174 -0.37 17.63 11.67
CA LEU A 174 0.21 17.11 12.91
C LEU A 174 1.68 17.51 13.06
N LEU A 175 2.49 17.38 12.00
CA LEU A 175 3.91 17.73 12.04
C LEU A 175 4.14 19.23 12.26
N ASN A 176 3.27 20.09 11.72
CA ASN A 176 3.35 21.53 11.96
C ASN A 176 2.95 21.92 13.39
N LEU A 177 2.10 21.13 14.07
CA LEU A 177 1.74 21.34 15.48
C LEU A 177 2.84 20.90 16.45
N LEU A 178 3.63 19.89 16.08
CA LEU A 178 4.66 19.28 16.93
C LEU A 178 6.07 19.83 16.70
N SER A 179 6.25 20.73 15.72
CA SER A 179 7.55 21.34 15.47
C SER A 179 8.02 22.05 16.76
N PRO A 180 9.23 21.72 17.30
CA PRO A 180 9.79 22.51 18.37
C PRO A 180 9.81 23.95 17.86
N SER A 181 9.17 24.84 18.62
CA SER A 181 9.00 26.24 18.21
C SER A 181 10.33 26.77 17.68
N ASP A 182 10.33 27.31 16.46
CA ASP A 182 11.42 28.13 15.89
C ASP A 182 11.56 29.45 16.69
N LYS A 183 11.63 29.34 18.02
CA LYS A 183 11.84 30.42 18.99
C LYS A 183 13.11 30.08 19.76
N SER A 184 14.25 30.32 19.10
CA SER A 184 15.49 30.72 19.75
C SER A 184 16.12 31.82 18.92
#